data_AF-K0Q6P7-F1
#
_entry.id   AF-K0Q6P7-F1
#
_cell.length_a   1.000
_cell.length_b   1.000
_cell.length_c   1.000
_cell.angle_alpha   90.00
_cell.angle_beta   90.00
_cell.angle_gamma   90.00
#
_symmetry.space_group_name_H-M   'P 1'
#
loop_
_entity.id
_entity.type
_entity.pdbx_description
1 polymer ?
#
loop_
_entity_poly.entity_id
_entity_poly.type
_entity_poly.pdbx_seq_one_letter_code
_entity_poly.pdbx_strand_id
1 'polypeptide(L)'
;MGVRSFAVRGVVAQLKNVLKVSVTANREWQADGEKKTATDWVQGTVLDKKQAEWIQENVRPGDLVYIESRIANSSFERDGEQVYATDIIAQLFNLVAKKGA
;
A
#
# COMPACT_ATOMS: atom_id res chain seq x y z
N MET A 1 -9.93 -12.66 13.46
CA MET A 1 -9.10 -11.43 13.38
C MET A 1 -9.02 -11.08 11.90
N GLY A 2 -9.79 -10.10 11.43
CA GLY A 2 -9.93 -9.82 9.99
C GLY A 2 -9.52 -8.39 9.69
N VAL A 3 -8.59 -8.20 8.75
CA VAL A 3 -8.35 -6.89 8.13
C VAL A 3 -9.57 -6.59 7.28
N ARG A 4 -10.34 -5.55 7.61
CA ARG A 4 -11.66 -5.31 7.01
C ARG A 4 -11.65 -4.33 5.83
N SER A 5 -10.56 -3.61 5.59
CA SER A 5 -10.50 -2.65 4.50
C SER A 5 -9.05 -2.19 4.20
N PHE A 6 -8.68 -2.15 2.93
CA PHE A 6 -7.48 -1.46 2.42
C PHE A 6 -7.93 -0.19 1.69
N ALA A 7 -7.71 0.98 2.29
CA ALA A 7 -8.00 2.26 1.66
C ALA A 7 -6.69 2.92 1.23
N VAL A 8 -6.56 3.40 -0.01
CA VAL A 8 -5.42 4.25 -0.37
C VAL A 8 -5.63 5.59 0.29
N ARG A 9 -4.95 5.86 1.39
CA ARG A 9 -4.77 7.22 1.89
C ARG A 9 -3.29 7.50 1.77
N GLY A 10 -2.87 8.26 0.77
CA GLY A 10 -1.45 8.54 0.59
C GLY A 10 -1.09 9.20 -0.74
N VAL A 11 0.17 9.61 -0.81
CA VAL A 11 0.80 10.21 -1.99
C VAL A 11 1.15 9.10 -2.99
N VAL A 12 0.84 9.35 -4.26
CA VAL A 12 1.33 8.57 -5.40
C VAL A 12 2.59 9.29 -5.89
N ALA A 13 3.76 8.68 -5.70
CA ALA A 13 5.04 9.26 -6.08
C ALA A 13 5.68 8.44 -7.21
N GLN A 14 5.99 9.10 -8.32
CA GLN A 14 6.69 8.51 -9.44
C GLN A 14 8.20 8.63 -9.23
N LEU A 15 8.88 7.49 -9.10
CA LEU A 15 10.32 7.38 -9.27
C LEU A 15 10.59 6.88 -10.69
N LYS A 16 11.80 7.07 -11.22
CA LYS A 16 12.13 6.70 -12.60
C LYS A 16 11.69 5.24 -12.89
N ASN A 17 10.62 5.08 -13.67
CA ASN A 17 9.94 3.82 -14.04
C ASN A 17 9.26 3.00 -12.93
N VAL A 18 9.03 3.54 -11.74
CA VAL A 18 8.39 2.82 -10.63
C VAL A 18 7.36 3.71 -9.95
N LEU A 19 6.19 3.14 -9.65
CA LEU A 19 5.16 3.84 -8.89
C LEU A 19 5.15 3.36 -7.45
N LYS A 20 5.31 4.31 -6.51
CA LYS A 20 5.09 4.06 -5.09
C LYS A 20 3.70 4.50 -4.70
N VAL A 21 2.98 3.60 -4.04
CA VAL A 21 1.65 3.84 -3.49
C VAL A 21 1.71 3.69 -1.97
N SER A 22 1.02 4.56 -1.24
CA SER A 22 0.85 4.41 0.19
C SER A 22 -0.60 4.13 0.50
N VAL A 23 -0.86 3.02 1.19
CA VAL A 23 -2.19 2.58 1.56
C VAL A 23 -2.33 2.47 3.07
N THR A 24 -3.55 2.66 3.54
CA THR A 24 -3.94 2.47 4.93
C THR A 24 -4.75 1.19 5.06
N ALA A 25 -4.38 0.36 6.03
CA ALA A 25 -5.13 -0.84 6.39
C ALA A 25 -5.64 -0.68 7.83
N ASN A 26 -6.94 -0.90 8.04
CA ASN A 26 -7.53 -0.85 9.38
C ASN A 26 -7.60 -2.27 9.96
N ARG A 27 -7.04 -2.44 11.16
CA ARG A 27 -7.16 -3.66 11.95
C ARG A 27 -8.09 -3.40 13.12
N GLU A 28 -9.10 -4.25 13.26
CA GLU A 28 -9.99 -4.28 14.42
C GLU A 28 -9.81 -5.60 15.18
N TRP A 29 -9.70 -5.52 16.49
CA TRP A 29 -9.62 -6.68 17.37
C TRP A 29 -10.28 -6.38 18.71
N GLN A 30 -10.60 -7.42 19.48
CA GLN A 30 -11.03 -7.25 20.86
C GLN A 30 -9.86 -7.55 21.79
N ALA A 31 -9.66 -6.70 22.78
CA ALA A 31 -8.73 -6.94 23.88
C ALA A 31 -9.28 -6.25 25.14
N ASP A 32 -9.14 -6.90 26.29
CA ASP A 32 -9.60 -6.39 27.58
C ASP A 32 -11.10 -6.08 27.64
N GLY A 33 -11.91 -6.82 26.88
CA GLY A 33 -13.36 -6.59 26.77
C GLY A 33 -13.75 -5.39 25.89
N GLU A 34 -12.78 -4.69 25.32
CA GLU A 34 -13.01 -3.52 24.47
C GLU A 34 -12.67 -3.79 23.01
N LYS A 35 -13.42 -3.17 22.10
CA LYS A 35 -13.08 -3.16 20.67
C LYS A 35 -11.98 -2.13 20.44
N LYS A 36 -10.83 -2.58 19.92
CA LYS A 36 -9.69 -1.74 19.55
C LYS A 36 -9.56 -1.66 18.03
N THR A 37 -9.14 -0.49 17.55
CA THR A 37 -8.87 -0.22 16.12
C THR A 37 -7.52 0.45 15.97
N ALA A 38 -6.73 0.00 15.01
CA ALA A 38 -5.50 0.66 14.58
C ALA A 38 -5.45 0.79 13.06
N THR A 39 -4.77 1.84 12.60
CA THR A 39 -4.52 2.08 11.18
C THR A 39 -3.03 1.91 10.91
N ASP A 40 -2.69 0.95 10.07
CA ASP A 40 -1.34 0.75 9.58
C ASP A 40 -1.17 1.46 8.24
N TRP A 41 0.00 2.07 8.03
CA TRP A 41 0.40 2.67 6.78
C TRP A 41 1.38 1.75 6.08
N VAL A 42 1.08 1.39 4.85
CA VAL A 42 1.81 0.39 4.08
C VAL A 42 2.24 1.01 2.75
N GLN A 43 3.55 1.11 2.53
CA GLN A 43 4.10 1.55 1.25
C GLN A 43 4.26 0.32 0.34
N GLY A 44 3.58 0.34 -0.80
CA GLY A 44 3.70 -0.65 -1.86
C GLY A 44 4.44 -0.09 -3.07
N THR A 45 5.11 -0.97 -3.79
CA THR A 45 5.81 -0.68 -5.04
C THR A 45 5.11 -1.39 -6.20
N VAL A 46 4.70 -0.63 -7.22
CA VAL A 46 4.13 -1.15 -8.47
C VAL A 46 5.21 -1.07 -9.54
N LEU A 47 5.63 -2.23 -10.03
CA LEU A 47 6.67 -2.35 -11.05
C LEU A 47 6.10 -2.49 -12.47
N ASP A 48 4.86 -2.96 -12.61
CA ASP A 48 4.21 -3.06 -13.91
C ASP A 48 3.81 -1.65 -14.41
N LYS A 49 4.35 -1.28 -15.57
CA LYS A 49 4.17 0.07 -16.14
C LYS A 49 2.71 0.36 -16.50
N LYS A 50 2.00 -0.61 -17.08
CA LYS A 50 0.59 -0.42 -17.48
C LYS A 50 -0.31 -0.25 -16.28
N GLN A 51 -0.10 -1.04 -15.23
CA GLN A 51 -0.83 -0.91 -13.97
C GLN A 51 -0.50 0.42 -13.30
N ALA A 52 0.77 0.87 -13.32
CA ALA A 52 1.15 2.18 -12.79
C ALA A 52 0.49 3.36 -13.55
N GLU A 53 0.43 3.30 -14.88
CA GLU A 53 -0.28 4.30 -15.71
C GLU A 53 -1.78 4.32 -15.36
N TRP A 54 -2.40 3.13 -15.33
CA TRP A 54 -3.81 3.00 -14.98
C TRP A 54 -4.13 3.52 -13.56
N ILE A 55 -3.29 3.22 -12.55
CA ILE A 55 -3.48 3.71 -11.18
C ILE A 55 -3.45 5.25 -11.14
N GLN A 56 -2.50 5.87 -11.82
CA GLN A 56 -2.38 7.34 -11.84
C GLN A 56 -3.59 8.00 -12.49
N GLU A 57 -4.11 7.40 -13.56
CA GLU A 57 -5.29 7.92 -14.25
C GLU A 57 -6.58 7.70 -13.44
N ASN A 58 -6.71 6.54 -12.78
CA ASN A 58 -8.00 6.06 -12.28
C ASN A 58 -8.14 6.05 -10.76
N VAL A 59 -7.09 6.20 -9.97
CA VAL A 59 -7.15 6.08 -8.50
C VAL A 59 -6.81 7.42 -7.85
N ARG A 60 -7.55 7.80 -6.81
CA ARG A 60 -7.34 9.04 -6.06
C ARG A 60 -7.22 8.75 -4.57
N PRO A 61 -6.58 9.63 -3.79
CA PRO A 61 -6.53 9.49 -2.34
C PRO A 61 -7.94 9.39 -1.73
N GLY A 62 -8.13 8.36 -0.91
CA GLY A 62 -9.37 7.98 -0.24
C GLY A 62 -10.15 6.88 -0.95
N ASP A 63 -9.77 6.48 -2.16
CA ASP A 63 -10.38 5.34 -2.85
C ASP A 63 -10.08 4.03 -2.11
N LEU A 64 -11.09 3.15 -2.04
CA LEU A 64 -10.93 1.79 -1.52
C LEU A 64 -10.32 0.94 -2.62
N VAL A 65 -9.26 0.20 -2.28
CA VAL A 65 -8.54 -0.61 -3.26
C VAL A 65 -8.30 -2.02 -2.73
N TYR A 66 -7.98 -2.91 -3.65
CA TYR A 66 -7.50 -4.24 -3.37
C TYR A 66 -6.12 -4.41 -3.98
N ILE A 67 -5.17 -4.90 -3.19
CA ILE A 67 -3.80 -5.10 -3.62
C ILE A 67 -3.36 -6.51 -3.24
N GLU A 68 -2.94 -7.29 -4.24
CA GLU A 68 -2.16 -8.51 -4.02
C GLU A 68 -0.69 -8.15 -4.17
N SER A 69 0.14 -8.59 -3.23
CA SER A 69 1.56 -8.26 -3.20
C SER A 69 2.39 -9.47 -2.80
N ARG A 70 3.62 -9.50 -3.32
CA ARG A 70 4.68 -10.33 -2.75
C ARG A 70 5.53 -9.51 -1.79
N ILE A 71 6.04 -10.16 -0.76
CA ILE A 71 7.01 -9.58 0.17
C ILE A 71 8.40 -10.04 -0.26
N ALA A 72 9.36 -9.12 -0.25
CA ALA A 72 10.77 -9.43 -0.50
C ALA A 72 11.64 -8.74 0.53
N ASN A 73 12.73 -9.39 0.95
CA ASN A 73 13.79 -8.73 1.70
C ASN A 73 14.81 -8.20 0.71
N SER A 74 15.25 -6.95 0.92
CA SER A 74 16.27 -6.31 0.11
C SER A 74 17.28 -5.60 0.98
N SER A 75 18.42 -5.24 0.39
CA SER A 75 19.40 -4.40 1.04
C SER A 75 19.97 -3.40 0.04
N PHE A 76 20.28 -2.19 0.51
CA PHE A 76 20.91 -1.15 -0.29
C PHE A 76 21.84 -0.30 0.58
N GLU A 77 22.82 0.36 -0.04
CA GLU A 77 23.69 1.29 0.68
C GLU A 77 23.04 2.67 0.78
N ARG A 78 23.12 3.27 1.96
CA ARG A 78 22.72 4.65 2.20
C ARG A 78 23.69 5.26 3.20
N ASP A 79 24.26 6.41 2.83
CA ASP A 79 25.19 7.17 3.69
C ASP A 79 26.39 6.33 4.19
N GLY A 80 26.85 5.36 3.38
CA GLY A 80 27.96 4.46 3.70
C GLY A 80 27.59 3.23 4.55
N GLU A 81 26.31 3.05 4.88
CA GLU A 81 25.82 1.92 5.65
C GLU A 81 24.90 1.01 4.84
N GLN A 82 24.98 -0.31 5.08
CA GLN A 82 24.06 -1.29 4.51
C GLN A 82 22.72 -1.24 5.25
N VAL A 83 21.67 -0.80 4.55
CA VAL A 83 20.29 -0.80 5.04
C VAL A 83 19.58 -2.06 4.57
N TYR A 84 18.89 -2.74 5.48
CA TYR A 84 17.99 -3.85 5.17
C TYR A 84 16.55 -3.34 5.12
N ALA A 85 15.81 -3.73 4.08
CA ALA A 85 14.43 -3.35 3.88
C ALA A 85 13.54 -4.57 3.63
N THR A 86 12.26 -4.38 3.92
CA THR A 86 11.19 -5.30 3.53
C THR A 86 10.32 -4.59 2.51
N ASP A 87 10.36 -5.07 1.27
CA ASP A 87 9.63 -4.51 0.16
C ASP A 87 8.29 -5.22 -0.01
N ILE A 88 7.24 -4.42 -0.16
CA ILE A 88 5.91 -4.88 -0.55
C ILE A 88 5.74 -4.52 -2.03
N ILE A 89 5.71 -5.55 -2.88
CA ILE A 89 5.70 -5.38 -4.33
C ILE A 89 4.34 -5.85 -4.85
N ALA A 90 3.56 -4.90 -5.35
CA ALA A 90 2.23 -5.15 -5.89
C ALA A 90 2.33 -6.00 -7.17
N GLN A 91 1.52 -7.06 -7.22
CA GLN A 91 1.32 -7.92 -8.38
C GLN A 91 -0.04 -7.62 -9.05
N LEU A 92 -1.05 -7.29 -8.24
CA LEU A 92 -2.36 -6.87 -8.69
C LEU A 92 -2.81 -5.64 -7.90
N PHE A 93 -3.36 -4.65 -8.59
CA PHE A 93 -3.94 -3.46 -7.99
C PHE A 93 -5.30 -3.17 -8.64
N ASN A 94 -6.36 -3.21 -7.84
CA ASN A 94 -7.73 -2.95 -8.29
C ASN A 94 -8.36 -1.82 -7.48
N LEU A 95 -9.07 -0.93 -8.16
CA LEU A 95 -10.00 -0.01 -7.52
C LEU A 95 -11.26 -0.78 -7.14
N VAL A 96 -11.63 -0.76 -5.87
CA VAL A 96 -12.84 -1.44 -5.35
C VAL A 96 -14.00 -0.46 -5.29
N ALA A 97 -13.79 0.73 -4.73
CA ALA A 97 -14.81 1.77 -4.65
C ALA A 97 -14.18 3.17 -4.62
N LYS A 98 -14.90 4.13 -5.20
CA LYS A 98 -14.52 5.55 -5.13
C LYS A 98 -14.81 6.14 -3.76
N LYS A 99 -13.96 7.06 -3.32
CA LYS A 99 -14.25 7.85 -2.11
C LYS A 99 -15.62 8.53 -2.23
N GLY A 100 -16.54 8.18 -1.33
CA GLY A 100 -17.88 8.78 -1.27
C GLY A 100 -18.94 8.14 -2.17
N ALA A 101 -18.61 7.01 -2.81
CA ALA A 101 -19.60 6.11 -3.40
C ALA A 101 -20.26 5.22 -2.34
#